data_AF-A0AAW5N161-F1
#
_entry.id   AF-A0AAW5N161-F1
#
_cell.length_a   1.000
_cell.length_b   1.000
_cell.length_c   1.000
_cell.angle_alpha   90.00
_cell.angle_beta   90.00
_cell.angle_gamma   90.00
#
_symmetry.space_group_name_H-M   'P 1'
#
loop_
_entity.id
_entity.type
_entity.pdbx_description
1 polymer ?
#
loop_
_entity_poly.entity_id
_entity_poly.type
_entity_poly.pdbx_seq_one_letter_code
_entity_poly.pdbx_strand_id
1 'polypeptide(L)'
;DLITQEDVVVPLSHQGYVKYERLSEYEAQGRGVKGKYAARIKEEDFIDRLLVANTHDHILCFSSRGRVYSMNFLQLPEAPRG
;
A
#
# COMPACT_ATOMS: atom_id res chain seq x y z
N ASP A 1 -5.58 16.34 -14.58
CA ASP A 1 -4.29 15.64 -14.74
C ASP A 1 -4.52 14.21 -15.16
N LEU A 2 -3.84 13.80 -16.23
CA LEU A 2 -3.87 12.44 -16.74
C LEU A 2 -2.74 11.68 -16.03
N ILE A 3 -3.08 10.89 -15.01
CA ILE A 3 -2.12 9.99 -14.39
C ILE A 3 -2.08 8.73 -15.25
N THR A 4 -0.90 8.16 -15.45
CA THR A 4 -0.77 6.91 -16.21
C THR A 4 -1.34 5.75 -15.39
N GLN A 5 -2.10 4.89 -16.06
CA GLN A 5 -2.61 3.67 -15.48
C GLN A 5 -1.44 2.73 -15.15
N GLU A 6 -1.25 2.40 -13.88
CA GLU A 6 -0.10 1.60 -13.43
C GLU A 6 -0.51 0.67 -12.28
N ASP A 7 0.09 -0.53 -12.26
CA ASP A 7 -0.13 -1.50 -11.19
C ASP A 7 0.77 -1.19 -9.99
N VAL A 8 0.16 -1.24 -8.81
CA VAL A 8 0.74 -0.75 -7.56
C VAL A 8 0.46 -1.74 -6.45
N VAL A 9 1.39 -1.83 -5.51
CA VAL A 9 1.29 -2.62 -4.30
C VAL A 9 0.88 -1.71 -3.15
N VAL A 10 -0.16 -2.11 -2.41
CA VAL A 10 -0.72 -1.37 -1.27
C VAL A 10 -0.59 -2.24 -0.01
N PRO A 11 0.50 -2.10 0.75
CA PRO A 11 0.62 -2.70 2.07
C PRO A 11 -0.22 -1.95 3.10
N LEU A 12 -0.97 -2.70 3.91
CA LEU A 12 -1.62 -2.23 5.13
C LEU A 12 -0.94 -2.89 6.33
N SER A 13 -0.42 -2.08 7.25
CA SER A 13 0.21 -2.56 8.47
C SER A 13 -0.82 -2.89 9.57
N HIS A 14 -0.39 -3.66 10.55
CA HIS A 14 -1.20 -4.02 11.71
C HIS A 14 -1.63 -2.78 12.53
N GLN A 15 -0.76 -1.77 12.63
CA GLN A 15 -1.08 -0.48 13.27
C GLN A 15 -1.89 0.47 12.38
N GLY A 16 -2.29 0.04 11.18
CA GLY A 16 -3.15 0.81 10.28
C GLY A 16 -2.40 1.79 9.39
N TYR A 17 -1.08 1.66 9.24
CA TYR A 17 -0.33 2.44 8.26
C TYR A 17 -0.56 1.87 6.86
N VAL A 18 -0.88 2.74 5.91
CA VAL A 18 -1.07 2.38 4.50
C VAL A 18 -0.26 3.31 3.62
N LYS A 19 0.32 2.75 2.56
CA LYS A 19 1.00 3.48 1.49
C LYS A 19 0.83 2.73 0.17
N TYR A 20 1.25 3.31 -0.94
CA TYR A 20 1.41 2.58 -2.20
C TYR A 20 2.80 2.73 -2.78
N GLU A 21 3.23 1.74 -3.54
CA GLU A 21 4.45 1.78 -4.35
C GLU A 21 4.22 1.04 -5.68
N ARG A 22 4.99 1.39 -6.71
CA ARG A 22 4.85 0.73 -8.02
C ARG A 22 5.25 -0.72 -7.93
N LEU A 23 4.52 -1.61 -8.60
CA LEU A 23 4.81 -3.04 -8.56
C LEU A 23 6.23 -3.34 -9.07
N SER A 24 6.69 -2.63 -10.09
CA SER A 24 8.04 -2.72 -10.62
C SER A 24 9.12 -2.35 -9.58
N GLU A 25 8.89 -1.29 -8.80
CA GLU A 25 9.78 -0.86 -7.72
C GLU A 25 9.76 -1.86 -6.56
N TYR A 26 8.60 -2.42 -6.24
CA TYR A 26 8.44 -3.47 -5.24
C TYR A 26 9.23 -4.73 -5.62
N GLU A 27 9.10 -5.20 -6.87
CA GLU A 27 9.82 -6.38 -7.37
C GLU A 27 11.33 -6.16 -7.45
N ALA A 28 11.77 -4.96 -7.87
CA ALA A 28 13.18 -4.60 -7.95
C ALA A 28 13.89 -4.61 -6.59
N GLN A 29 13.14 -4.50 -5.47
CA GLN A 29 13.70 -4.63 -4.13
C GLN A 29 14.13 -6.09 -3.78
N GLY A 30 13.78 -7.09 -4.59
CA GLY A 30 14.26 -8.47 -4.53
C GLY A 30 13.67 -9.33 -3.38
N ARG A 31 13.99 -10.63 -3.34
CA ARG A 31 13.53 -11.62 -2.30
C ARG A 31 13.93 -11.28 -0.84
N GLY A 32 14.61 -10.16 -0.61
CA GLY A 32 15.00 -9.63 0.70
C GLY A 32 13.90 -8.85 1.45
N VAL A 33 12.65 -8.86 0.93
CA VAL A 33 11.49 -8.13 1.48
C VAL A 33 11.27 -8.37 2.98
N LYS A 34 11.56 -9.57 3.51
CA LYS A 34 11.44 -9.86 4.95
C LYS A 34 12.22 -8.86 5.83
N GLY A 35 13.35 -8.32 5.36
CA GLY A 35 14.20 -7.43 6.14
C GLY A 35 13.85 -5.94 6.03
N LYS A 36 13.41 -5.45 4.85
CA LYS A 36 13.20 -4.00 4.62
C LYS A 36 11.87 -3.46 5.14
N TYR A 37 10.79 -4.25 5.08
CA TYR A 37 9.52 -3.86 5.71
C TYR A 37 9.58 -4.03 7.22
N ALA A 38 10.28 -5.05 7.72
CA ALA A 38 10.56 -5.19 9.16
C ALA A 38 11.45 -4.06 9.70
N ALA A 39 12.35 -3.47 8.89
CA ALA A 39 13.30 -2.46 9.35
C ALA A 39 12.76 -1.02 9.36
N ARG A 40 11.67 -0.71 8.65
CA ARG A 40 11.08 0.65 8.63
C ARG A 40 9.80 0.77 9.43
N ILE A 41 9.22 -0.36 9.80
CA ILE A 41 8.15 -0.36 10.77
C ILE A 41 8.81 -0.33 12.14
N LYS A 42 8.57 0.75 12.90
CA LYS A 42 9.03 0.88 14.30
C LYS A 42 8.64 -0.38 15.08
N GLU A 43 9.46 -0.72 16.07
CA GLU A 43 9.34 -1.89 16.97
C GLU A 43 7.90 -2.46 17.03
N GLU A 44 7.73 -3.66 16.44
CA GLU A 44 6.53 -4.52 16.47
C GLU A 44 5.38 -4.31 15.47
N ASP A 45 5.44 -3.39 14.51
CA ASP A 45 4.42 -3.35 13.43
C ASP A 45 4.85 -4.15 12.18
N PHE A 46 3.88 -4.74 11.48
CA PHE A 46 4.10 -5.66 10.36
C PHE A 46 2.99 -5.52 9.32
N ILE A 47 3.21 -6.02 8.10
CA ILE A 47 2.18 -5.98 7.06
C ILE A 47 1.10 -7.02 7.37
N ASP A 48 -0.11 -6.55 7.67
CA ASP A 48 -1.30 -7.38 7.91
C ASP A 48 -1.96 -7.77 6.58
N ARG A 49 -1.99 -6.86 5.61
CA ARG A 49 -2.58 -7.10 4.29
C ARG A 49 -1.73 -6.51 3.16
N LEU A 50 -1.79 -7.16 2.01
CA LEU A 50 -1.14 -6.69 0.79
C LEU A 50 -2.13 -6.81 -0.37
N LEU A 51 -2.36 -5.70 -1.07
CA LEU A 51 -3.24 -5.61 -2.22
C LEU A 51 -2.41 -5.20 -3.44
N VAL A 52 -2.72 -5.80 -4.60
CA VAL A 52 -2.31 -5.26 -5.90
C VAL A 52 -3.54 -4.61 -6.52
N ALA A 53 -3.40 -3.35 -6.92
CA ALA A 53 -4.48 -2.55 -7.50
C ALA A 53 -3.93 -1.70 -8.63
N ASN A 54 -4.82 -1.00 -9.32
CA ASN A 54 -4.44 -0.02 -10.32
C ASN A 54 -4.64 1.42 -9.79
N THR A 55 -3.82 2.38 -10.24
CA THR A 55 -3.92 3.80 -9.85
C THR A 55 -5.27 4.46 -10.16
N HIS A 56 -6.06 3.89 -11.07
CA HIS A 56 -7.40 4.39 -11.44
C HIS A 56 -8.54 3.71 -10.67
N ASP A 57 -8.23 2.70 -9.84
CA ASP A 57 -9.23 1.99 -9.07
C ASP A 57 -9.74 2.82 -7.89
N HIS A 58 -10.91 2.43 -7.40
CA HIS A 58 -11.44 2.89 -6.12
C HIS A 58 -11.12 1.86 -5.02
N ILE A 59 -10.67 2.35 -3.87
CA ILE A 59 -10.48 1.52 -2.68
C ILE A 59 -11.73 1.61 -1.81
N LEU A 60 -12.26 0.44 -1.45
CA LEU A 60 -13.39 0.31 -0.52
C LEU A 60 -12.90 -0.18 0.84
N CYS A 61 -13.00 0.68 1.85
CA CYS A 61 -12.64 0.37 3.23
C CYS A 61 -13.90 0.00 4.02
N PHE A 62 -13.99 -1.25 4.47
CA PHE A 62 -15.10 -1.76 5.27
C PHE A 62 -14.77 -1.66 6.76
N SER A 63 -15.67 -1.06 7.53
CA SER A 63 -15.54 -0.97 8.99
C SER A 63 -16.43 -1.97 9.72
N SER A 64 -16.02 -2.36 10.93
CA SER A 64 -16.81 -3.23 11.83
C SER A 64 -18.18 -2.66 12.21
N ARG A 65 -18.40 -1.36 12.03
CA ARG A 65 -19.69 -0.68 12.24
C ARG A 65 -20.63 -0.78 11.02
N GLY A 66 -20.28 -1.58 10.01
CA GLY A 66 -21.08 -1.76 8.80
C GLY A 66 -21.07 -0.55 7.86
N ARG A 67 -20.05 0.32 7.95
CA ARG A 67 -19.88 1.45 7.02
C ARG A 67 -18.82 1.12 5.98
N VAL A 68 -19.06 1.57 4.75
CA VAL A 68 -18.11 1.52 3.64
C VAL A 68 -17.64 2.93 3.32
N TYR A 69 -16.32 3.10 3.20
CA TYR A 69 -15.70 4.33 2.75
C TYR A 69 -15.08 4.07 1.38
N SER A 70 -15.50 4.85 0.39
CA SER A 70 -14.89 4.82 -0.95
C SER A 70 -13.90 5.97 -1.05
N MET A 71 -12.68 5.67 -1.45
CA MET A 71 -11.64 6.66 -1.71
C MET A 71 -11.02 6.42 -3.08
N ASN A 72 -10.61 7.51 -3.73
CA ASN A 72 -9.77 7.41 -4.92
C ASN A 72 -8.38 6.94 -4.47
N PHE A 73 -7.80 5.98 -5.19
CA PHE A 73 -6.47 5.45 -4.91
C PHE A 73 -5.42 6.54 -4.66
N LEU A 74 -5.46 7.62 -5.46
CA LEU A 74 -4.53 8.73 -5.43
C LEU A 74 -4.49 9.51 -4.10
N GLN A 75 -5.45 9.25 -3.20
CA GLN A 75 -5.47 9.84 -1.86
C GLN A 75 -4.59 9.08 -0.87
N LEU A 76 -4.10 7.88 -1.21
CA LEU A 76 -3.11 7.17 -0.43
C LEU A 76 -1.75 7.88 -0.51
N PRO A 77 -0.89 7.75 0.52
CA PRO A 77 0.46 8.29 0.44
C PRO A 77 1.37 7.39 -0.42
N GLU A 78 2.10 8.00 -1.36
CA GLU A 78 3.17 7.31 -2.11
C GLU A 78 4.35 6.99 -1.18
N ALA A 79 4.91 5.80 -1.32
CA ALA A 79 6.13 5.43 -0.62
C ALA A 79 7.27 6.38 -1.02
N PRO A 80 8.14 6.81 -0.08
CA PRO A 80 9.33 7.56 -0.45
C PRO A 80 10.18 6.73 -1.41
N ARG A 81 10.51 7.31 -2.56
CA ARG A 81 11.50 6.74 -3.50
C ARG A 81 12.85 6.77 -2.79
N GLY A 82 13.33 5.60 -2.37
CA GLY A 82 14.59 5.40 -1.66
C GLY A 82 15.69 4.90 -2.57
#